data_AF-A0ABD5USD4-F1
#
_entry.id   AF-A0ABD5USD4-F1
#
_cell.length_a   1.000
_cell.length_b   1.000
_cell.length_c   1.000
_cell.angle_alpha   90.00
_cell.angle_beta   90.00
_cell.angle_gamma   90.00
#
_symmetry.space_group_name_H-M   'P 1'
#
loop_
_entity.id
_entity.type
_entity.pdbx_description
1 polymer ?
#
loop_
_entity_poly.entity_id
_entity_poly.type
_entity_poly.pdbx_seq_one_letter_code
_entity_poly.pdbx_strand_id
1 'polypeptide(L)'
;MNRKPTSPEAHAGIFQEYGDIPARYRLETYTQHYDGVDTLQRYYDEVYYPAHEPVSDWMEEQIDRVATSWKNHMADRNRHHALATPEDVDLWCQDLLEFCSPKTSYKSYFRRIYNFYNYLQDSHQHPHLYNPLLLAAIEYDATYRVWQYRVKLR
;
A
#
# COMPACT_ATOMS: atom_id res chain seq x y z
N MET A 1 2.56 -6.90 29.35
CA MET A 1 1.74 -6.24 28.31
C MET A 1 2.68 -5.84 27.16
N ASN A 2 2.80 -6.67 26.12
CA ASN A 2 3.71 -6.39 25.00
C ASN A 2 3.14 -5.24 24.15
N ARG A 3 3.67 -4.02 24.34
CA ARG A 3 3.41 -2.92 23.42
C ARG A 3 4.08 -3.28 22.09
N LYS A 4 3.28 -3.66 21.08
CA LYS A 4 3.79 -3.78 19.71
C LYS A 4 4.46 -2.45 19.35
N PRO A 5 5.62 -2.43 18.68
CA PRO A 5 6.21 -1.18 18.24
C PRO A 5 5.25 -0.42 17.30
N THR A 6 5.37 0.90 17.26
CA THR A 6 4.46 1.83 16.56
C THR A 6 5.13 2.57 15.41
N SER A 7 6.46 2.52 15.37
CA SER A 7 7.23 3.12 14.30
C SER A 7 7.16 2.23 13.05
N PRO A 8 7.19 2.81 11.84
CA PRO A 8 7.08 2.05 10.59
C PRO A 8 8.25 1.06 10.38
N GLU A 9 9.45 1.37 10.87
CA GLU A 9 10.65 0.52 10.81
C GLU A 9 10.40 -0.85 11.46
N ALA A 10 9.64 -0.86 12.56
CA ALA A 10 9.32 -2.10 13.24
C ALA A 10 8.33 -3.01 12.49
N HIS A 11 7.82 -2.54 11.35
CA HIS A 11 6.98 -3.29 10.44
C HIS A 11 7.66 -3.56 9.08
N ALA A 12 8.66 -2.76 8.69
CA ALA A 12 9.27 -2.78 7.35
C ALA A 12 10.07 -4.05 7.02
N GLY A 13 10.54 -4.76 8.05
CA GLY A 13 11.34 -5.97 7.87
C GLY A 13 12.82 -5.66 7.69
N ILE A 14 13.47 -6.36 6.76
CA ILE A 14 14.93 -6.30 6.56
C ILE A 14 15.36 -5.01 5.88
N PHE A 15 14.60 -4.58 4.86
CA PHE A 15 14.87 -3.33 4.16
C PHE A 15 14.08 -2.20 4.84
N GLN A 16 14.78 -1.17 5.30
CA GLN A 16 14.18 0.00 5.94
C GLN A 16 14.36 1.28 5.12
N GLU A 17 15.35 1.28 4.22
CA GLU A 17 15.62 2.34 3.26
C GLU A 17 15.55 1.77 1.83
N TYR A 18 14.95 2.50 0.90
CA TYR A 18 14.83 2.13 -0.50
C TYR A 18 16.19 2.06 -1.19
N GLY A 19 17.11 2.94 -0.81
CA GLY A 19 18.49 2.97 -1.31
C GLY A 19 19.24 1.66 -1.06
N ASP A 20 18.96 1.01 0.07
CA ASP A 20 19.60 -0.25 0.50
C ASP A 20 19.11 -1.47 -0.27
N ILE A 21 17.99 -1.35 -0.99
CA ILE A 21 17.42 -2.46 -1.74
C ILE A 21 18.27 -2.71 -2.99
N PRO A 22 18.88 -3.91 -3.13
CA PRO A 22 19.61 -4.26 -4.34
C PRO A 22 18.71 -4.10 -5.56
N ALA A 23 19.22 -3.49 -6.64
CA ALA A 23 18.44 -3.18 -7.84
C ALA A 23 17.60 -4.36 -8.35
N ARG A 24 18.16 -5.58 -8.34
CA ARG A 24 17.48 -6.81 -8.77
C ARG A 24 16.22 -7.19 -7.97
N TYR A 25 16.04 -6.63 -6.78
CA TYR A 25 14.89 -6.84 -5.90
C TYR A 25 13.93 -5.66 -5.87
N ARG A 26 14.28 -4.54 -6.51
CA ARG A 26 13.40 -3.39 -6.60
C ARG A 26 12.25 -3.69 -7.55
N LEU A 27 11.05 -3.27 -7.15
CA LEU A 27 9.80 -3.68 -7.79
C LEU A 27 9.76 -3.35 -9.29
N GLU A 28 10.36 -2.23 -9.73
CA GLU A 28 10.41 -1.86 -11.14
C GLU A 28 11.02 -2.93 -12.06
N THR A 29 11.88 -3.80 -11.52
CA THR A 29 12.50 -4.92 -12.25
C THR A 29 11.47 -5.95 -12.72
N TYR A 30 10.30 -6.01 -12.08
CA TYR A 30 9.28 -7.02 -12.34
C TYR A 30 8.13 -6.55 -13.23
N THR A 31 8.32 -5.47 -14.00
CA THR A 31 7.29 -4.90 -14.89
C THR A 31 6.59 -5.96 -15.74
N GLN A 32 7.37 -6.81 -16.44
CA GLN A 32 6.83 -7.87 -17.30
C GLN A 32 5.97 -8.92 -16.57
N HIS A 33 6.19 -9.11 -15.26
CA HIS A 33 5.41 -10.07 -14.45
C HIS A 33 3.95 -9.64 -14.27
N TYR A 34 3.68 -8.34 -14.44
CA TYR A 34 2.38 -7.73 -14.18
C TYR A 34 1.67 -7.20 -15.43
N ASP A 35 2.26 -7.36 -16.61
CA ASP A 35 1.67 -6.88 -17.86
C ASP A 35 0.28 -7.48 -18.09
N GLY A 36 -0.73 -6.60 -18.18
CA GLY A 36 -2.12 -6.98 -18.42
C GLY A 36 -2.83 -7.66 -17.24
N VAL A 37 -2.25 -7.66 -16.03
CA VAL A 37 -2.83 -8.34 -14.86
C VAL A 37 -3.31 -7.34 -13.81
N ASP A 38 -4.61 -7.31 -13.55
CA ASP A 38 -5.17 -6.52 -12.45
C ASP A 38 -4.99 -7.23 -11.10
N THR A 39 -3.80 -7.11 -10.53
CA THR A 39 -3.46 -7.78 -9.26
C THR A 39 -4.18 -7.22 -8.04
N LEU A 40 -4.62 -5.96 -8.09
CA LEU A 40 -5.38 -5.38 -6.99
C LEU A 40 -6.79 -5.95 -6.97
N GLN A 41 -7.41 -6.12 -8.15
CA GLN A 41 -8.69 -6.83 -8.25
C GLN A 41 -8.56 -8.27 -7.77
N ARG A 42 -7.52 -8.99 -8.20
CA ARG A 42 -7.26 -10.36 -7.71
C ARG A 42 -7.14 -10.43 -6.19
N TYR A 43 -6.43 -9.49 -5.57
CA TYR A 43 -6.36 -9.41 -4.11
C TYR A 43 -7.75 -9.24 -3.48
N TYR A 44 -8.60 -8.37 -4.04
CA TYR A 44 -9.96 -8.21 -3.52
C TYR A 44 -10.78 -9.49 -3.65
N ASP A 45 -10.74 -10.14 -4.81
CA ASP A 45 -11.49 -11.36 -5.12
C ASP A 45 -11.03 -12.56 -4.28
N GLU A 46 -9.73 -12.75 -4.13
CA GLU A 46 -9.15 -13.95 -3.49
C GLU A 46 -9.02 -13.83 -1.97
N VAL A 47 -8.89 -12.61 -1.45
CA VAL A 47 -8.55 -12.40 -0.03
C VAL A 47 -9.56 -11.51 0.66
N TYR A 48 -9.86 -10.35 0.09
CA TYR A 48 -10.63 -9.36 0.82
C TYR A 48 -12.11 -9.74 0.97
N TYR A 49 -12.79 -10.04 -0.16
CA TYR A 49 -14.21 -10.40 -0.15
C TYR A 49 -14.46 -11.66 0.68
N PRO A 50 -13.72 -12.78 0.50
CA PRO A 50 -13.91 -13.98 1.32
C PRO A 50 -13.75 -13.74 2.83
N ALA A 51 -12.93 -12.78 3.24
CA ALA A 51 -12.70 -12.45 4.65
C ALA A 51 -13.74 -11.50 5.26
N HIS A 52 -14.62 -10.89 4.46
CA HIS A 52 -15.55 -9.83 4.90
C HIS A 52 -17.00 -10.07 4.43
N GLU A 53 -17.34 -11.25 3.93
CA GLU A 53 -18.71 -11.55 3.50
C GLU A 53 -19.72 -11.57 4.66
N PRO A 54 -20.94 -11.01 4.48
CA PRO A 54 -21.38 -10.26 3.29
C PRO A 54 -20.80 -8.84 3.25
N VAL A 55 -20.36 -8.39 2.07
CA VAL A 55 -19.92 -7.01 1.86
C VAL A 55 -21.13 -6.16 1.46
N SER A 56 -21.35 -5.05 2.16
CA SER A 56 -22.42 -4.09 1.86
C SER A 56 -22.08 -3.20 0.66
N ASP A 57 -23.08 -2.69 -0.06
CA ASP A 57 -22.93 -1.76 -1.20
C ASP A 57 -22.03 -0.56 -0.88
N TRP A 58 -22.21 0.07 0.29
CA TRP A 58 -21.35 1.18 0.72
C TRP A 58 -19.86 0.79 0.80
N MET A 59 -19.59 -0.43 1.25
CA MET A 59 -18.22 -0.94 1.40
C MET A 59 -17.62 -1.28 0.04
N GLU A 60 -18.42 -1.78 -0.90
CA GLU A 60 -18.05 -1.99 -2.30
C GLU A 60 -17.69 -0.66 -2.97
N GLU A 61 -18.55 0.36 -2.84
CA GLU A 61 -18.25 1.72 -3.34
C GLU A 61 -16.95 2.31 -2.75
N GLN A 62 -16.68 2.03 -1.46
CA GLN A 62 -15.41 2.45 -0.85
C GLN A 62 -14.21 1.68 -1.41
N ILE A 63 -14.35 0.38 -1.71
CA ILE A 63 -13.30 -0.43 -2.31
C ILE A 63 -12.97 0.10 -3.70
N ASP A 64 -14.00 0.30 -4.53
CA ASP A 64 -13.85 0.80 -5.89
C ASP A 64 -13.18 2.17 -5.92
N ARG A 65 -13.64 3.10 -5.06
CA ARG A 65 -13.04 4.44 -4.96
C ARG A 65 -11.55 4.38 -4.64
N VAL A 66 -11.15 3.51 -3.72
CA VAL A 66 -9.74 3.39 -3.31
C VAL A 66 -8.93 2.71 -4.41
N ALA A 67 -9.47 1.66 -5.04
CA ALA A 67 -8.83 0.95 -6.14
C ALA A 67 -8.61 1.87 -7.33
N THR A 68 -9.63 2.64 -7.75
CA THR A 68 -9.53 3.62 -8.82
C THR A 68 -8.53 4.72 -8.48
N SER A 69 -8.58 5.28 -7.26
CA SER A 69 -7.63 6.31 -6.82
C SER A 69 -6.19 5.83 -6.93
N TRP A 70 -5.89 4.62 -6.46
CA TRP A 70 -4.54 4.06 -6.51
C TRP A 70 -4.09 3.70 -7.93
N LYS A 71 -4.96 3.03 -8.71
CA LYS A 71 -4.64 2.64 -10.09
C LYS A 71 -4.38 3.85 -10.98
N ASN A 72 -5.22 4.88 -10.90
CA ASN A 72 -5.03 6.12 -11.67
C ASN A 72 -3.72 6.81 -11.28
N HIS A 73 -3.46 6.96 -9.98
CA HIS A 73 -2.22 7.57 -9.48
C HIS A 73 -0.96 6.90 -10.05
N MET A 74 -0.96 5.56 -10.09
CA MET A 74 0.15 4.78 -10.62
C MET A 74 0.22 4.82 -12.15
N ALA A 75 -0.92 4.78 -12.83
CA ALA A 75 -1.01 4.87 -14.28
C ALA A 75 -0.52 6.23 -14.81
N ASP A 76 -0.84 7.34 -14.14
CA ASP A 76 -0.37 8.69 -14.49
C ASP A 76 1.17 8.80 -14.46
N ARG A 77 1.84 7.87 -13.76
CA ARG A 77 3.29 7.75 -13.65
C ARG A 77 3.87 6.65 -14.54
N ASN A 78 3.06 6.09 -15.44
CA ASN A 78 3.39 4.96 -16.31
C ASN A 78 3.92 3.74 -15.54
N ARG A 79 3.34 3.46 -14.37
CA ARG A 79 3.72 2.31 -13.54
C ARG A 79 2.51 1.44 -13.24
N HIS A 80 2.76 0.14 -13.20
CA HIS A 80 1.77 -0.82 -12.75
C HIS A 80 1.49 -0.65 -11.24
N HIS A 81 0.24 -0.79 -10.79
CA HIS A 81 -0.17 -0.49 -9.41
C HIS A 81 0.44 -1.39 -8.33
N ALA A 82 1.04 -2.51 -8.72
CA ALA A 82 1.81 -3.40 -7.85
C ALA A 82 3.29 -3.02 -7.72
N LEU A 83 3.78 -2.04 -8.48
CA LEU A 83 5.21 -1.74 -8.61
C LEU A 83 5.58 -0.34 -8.10
N ALA A 84 4.85 0.16 -7.11
CA ALA A 84 5.09 1.49 -6.57
C ALA A 84 6.46 1.60 -5.92
N THR A 85 7.10 2.76 -6.13
CA THR A 85 8.21 3.19 -5.31
C THR A 85 7.69 3.82 -4.01
N PRO A 86 8.55 3.99 -2.99
CA PRO A 86 8.17 4.76 -1.80
C PRO A 86 7.78 6.21 -2.11
N GLU A 87 8.43 6.84 -3.08
CA GLU A 87 8.07 8.18 -3.56
C GLU A 87 6.66 8.22 -4.17
N ASP A 88 6.27 7.19 -4.94
CA ASP A 88 4.92 7.11 -5.49
C ASP A 88 3.87 7.06 -4.39
N VAL A 89 4.13 6.28 -3.33
CA VAL A 89 3.24 6.24 -2.18
C VAL A 89 3.15 7.61 -1.51
N ASP A 90 4.26 8.30 -1.35
CA ASP A 90 4.27 9.59 -0.66
C ASP A 90 3.49 10.65 -1.41
N LEU A 91 3.68 10.74 -2.73
CA LEU A 91 2.89 11.63 -3.58
C LEU A 91 1.39 11.31 -3.47
N TRP A 92 1.02 10.04 -3.46
CA TRP A 92 -0.38 9.66 -3.26
C TRP A 92 -0.90 10.07 -1.89
N CYS A 93 -0.09 9.92 -0.84
CA CYS A 93 -0.47 10.35 0.51
C CYS A 93 -0.59 11.88 0.62
N GLN A 94 0.26 12.64 -0.08
CA GLN A 94 0.14 14.10 -0.18
C GLN A 94 -1.23 14.46 -0.79
N ASP A 95 -1.56 13.90 -1.95
CA ASP A 95 -2.85 14.13 -2.61
C ASP A 95 -4.03 13.77 -1.68
N LEU A 96 -3.98 12.62 -1.00
CA LEU A 96 -5.02 12.23 -0.05
C LEU A 96 -5.19 13.22 1.10
N LEU A 97 -4.09 13.81 1.60
CA LEU A 97 -4.12 14.76 2.71
C LEU A 97 -4.65 16.14 2.28
N GLU A 98 -4.65 16.46 0.99
CA GLU A 98 -5.27 17.68 0.46
C GLU A 98 -6.81 17.57 0.47
N PHE A 99 -7.34 16.39 0.13
CA PHE A 99 -8.78 16.21 -0.05
C PHE A 99 -9.51 15.58 1.14
N CYS A 100 -8.80 14.90 2.04
CA CYS A 100 -9.44 14.26 3.20
C CYS A 100 -8.61 14.30 4.48
N SER A 101 -9.28 14.12 5.62
CA SER A 101 -8.63 14.14 6.92
C SER A 101 -7.60 12.99 7.05
N PRO A 102 -6.51 13.15 7.85
CA PRO A 102 -5.54 12.09 8.09
C PRO A 102 -6.17 10.76 8.55
N LYS A 103 -7.28 10.83 9.30
CA LYS A 103 -8.07 9.66 9.71
C LYS A 103 -8.65 8.91 8.51
N THR A 104 -9.23 9.65 7.57
CA THR A 104 -9.82 9.09 6.35
C THR A 104 -8.73 8.57 5.43
N SER A 105 -7.65 9.33 5.22
CA SER A 105 -6.48 8.91 4.44
C SER A 105 -5.95 7.58 4.97
N TYR A 106 -5.83 7.43 6.30
CA TYR A 106 -5.36 6.17 6.88
C TYR A 106 -6.39 5.03 6.79
N LYS A 107 -7.59 5.23 7.36
CA LYS A 107 -8.57 4.13 7.56
C LYS A 107 -9.17 3.64 6.25
N SER A 108 -9.47 4.55 5.34
CA SER A 108 -10.21 4.23 4.11
C SER A 108 -9.25 3.88 2.98
N TYR A 109 -8.15 4.62 2.82
CA TYR A 109 -7.25 4.50 1.67
C TYR A 109 -5.99 3.71 2.00
N PHE A 110 -5.10 4.30 2.80
CA PHE A 110 -3.76 3.77 3.07
C PHE A 110 -3.79 2.32 3.55
N ARG A 111 -4.65 1.98 4.53
CA ARG A 111 -4.72 0.63 5.08
C ARG A 111 -5.08 -0.43 4.04
N ARG A 112 -5.88 -0.10 3.03
CA ARG A 112 -6.29 -1.06 1.99
C ARG A 112 -5.13 -1.38 1.07
N ILE A 113 -4.45 -0.35 0.57
CA ILE A 113 -3.26 -0.53 -0.28
C ILE A 113 -2.11 -1.17 0.51
N TYR A 114 -1.98 -0.82 1.80
CA TYR A 114 -1.01 -1.47 2.69
C TYR A 114 -1.25 -2.98 2.78
N ASN A 115 -2.49 -3.41 2.97
CA ASN A 115 -2.84 -4.83 3.03
C ASN A 115 -2.67 -5.53 1.67
N PHE A 116 -2.93 -4.84 0.56
CA PHE A 116 -2.65 -5.35 -0.77
C PHE A 116 -1.16 -5.66 -0.94
N TYR A 117 -0.26 -4.75 -0.56
CA TYR A 117 1.18 -5.00 -0.63
C TYR A 117 1.66 -6.07 0.36
N ASN A 118 1.02 -6.23 1.52
CA ASN A 118 1.29 -7.38 2.39
C ASN A 118 0.91 -8.70 1.71
N TYR A 119 -0.25 -8.77 1.04
CA TYR A 119 -0.63 -9.95 0.26
C TYR A 119 0.39 -10.27 -0.84
N LEU A 120 0.89 -9.24 -1.55
CA LEU A 120 1.95 -9.45 -2.55
C LEU A 120 3.23 -10.00 -1.91
N GLN A 121 3.61 -9.52 -0.73
CA GLN A 121 4.79 -10.01 -0.01
C GLN A 121 4.62 -11.44 0.54
N ASP A 122 3.41 -11.80 0.96
CA ASP A 122 3.12 -13.10 1.59
C ASP A 122 2.82 -14.21 0.56
N SER A 123 2.67 -13.86 -0.72
CA SER A 123 2.34 -14.79 -1.81
C SER A 123 3.59 -15.25 -2.57
N HIS A 124 3.74 -16.56 -2.76
CA HIS A 124 4.80 -17.13 -3.60
C HIS A 124 4.68 -16.77 -5.09
N GLN A 125 3.55 -16.20 -5.51
CA GLN A 125 3.28 -15.82 -6.90
C GLN A 125 3.80 -14.41 -7.25
N HIS A 126 4.33 -13.70 -6.25
CA HIS A 126 4.78 -12.33 -6.38
C HIS A 126 6.22 -12.20 -5.84
N PRO A 127 7.09 -11.44 -6.52
CA PRO A 127 8.49 -11.31 -6.12
C PRO A 127 8.73 -10.23 -5.05
N HIS A 128 7.67 -9.72 -4.41
CA HIS A 128 7.74 -8.64 -3.44
C HIS A 128 8.49 -9.06 -2.17
N LEU A 129 9.54 -8.33 -1.82
CA LEU A 129 10.31 -8.54 -0.59
C LEU A 129 10.08 -7.44 0.46
N TYR A 130 9.32 -6.40 0.11
CA TYR A 130 9.04 -5.26 0.96
C TYR A 130 7.70 -4.63 0.61
N ASN A 131 7.15 -3.88 1.55
CA ASN A 131 5.97 -3.06 1.35
C ASN A 131 6.38 -1.60 1.13
N PRO A 132 6.18 -1.01 -0.07
CA PRO A 132 6.60 0.35 -0.36
C PRO A 132 5.91 1.39 0.54
N LEU A 133 4.73 1.08 1.10
CA LEU A 133 4.06 1.99 2.03
C LEU A 133 4.76 2.10 3.38
N LEU A 134 5.50 1.07 3.80
CA LEU A 134 6.28 1.12 5.02
C LEU A 134 7.56 1.93 4.83
N LEU A 135 8.25 1.71 3.72
CA LEU A 135 9.44 2.50 3.36
C LEU A 135 9.07 3.97 3.18
N ALA A 136 7.94 4.25 2.51
CA ALA A 136 7.46 5.61 2.36
C ALA A 136 7.17 6.27 3.72
N ALA A 137 6.59 5.52 4.67
CA ALA A 137 6.34 6.03 6.02
C ALA A 137 7.62 6.25 6.84
N ILE A 138 8.74 5.62 6.48
CA ILE A 138 10.06 5.84 7.10
C ILE A 138 10.73 7.08 6.48
N GLU A 139 10.71 7.17 5.15
CA GLU A 139 11.53 8.13 4.39
C GLU A 139 10.85 9.48 4.17
N TYR A 140 9.51 9.55 4.19
CA TYR A 140 8.77 10.74 3.77
C TYR A 140 7.71 11.21 4.77
N ASP A 141 7.60 12.54 4.88
CA ASP A 141 6.78 13.21 5.88
C ASP A 141 5.27 13.02 5.68
N ALA A 142 4.76 13.08 4.44
CA ALA A 142 3.33 13.01 4.20
C ALA A 142 2.79 11.61 4.51
N THR A 143 3.50 10.58 4.06
CA THR A 143 3.22 9.20 4.40
C THR A 143 3.34 8.96 5.90
N TYR A 144 4.39 9.48 6.55
CA TYR A 144 4.54 9.37 7.99
C TYR A 144 3.35 10.00 8.74
N ARG A 145 2.86 11.17 8.31
CA ARG A 145 1.66 11.81 8.88
C ARG A 145 0.41 10.95 8.76
N VAL A 146 0.20 10.27 7.63
CA VAL A 146 -0.89 9.30 7.46
C VAL A 146 -0.69 8.11 8.40
N TRP A 147 0.52 7.55 8.45
CA TRP A 147 0.88 6.41 9.30
C TRP A 147 0.68 6.69 10.79
N GLN A 148 1.01 7.88 11.28
CA GLN A 148 0.85 8.26 12.69
C GLN A 148 -0.59 8.06 13.19
N TYR A 149 -1.59 8.06 12.31
CA TYR A 149 -2.95 7.74 12.71
C TYR A 149 -3.13 6.28 13.17
N ARG A 150 -2.33 5.33 12.67
CA ARG A 150 -2.24 3.96 13.20
C ARG A 150 -1.89 3.94 14.69
N VAL A 151 -0.94 4.80 15.08
CA VAL A 151 -0.44 4.90 16.45
C VAL A 151 -1.51 5.46 17.37
N LYS A 152 -2.30 6.42 16.87
CA LYS A 152 -3.42 7.07 17.58
C LYS A 152 -4.67 6.20 17.71
N LEU A 153 -4.78 5.10 16.98
CA LEU A 153 -5.91 4.15 17.06
C LEU A 153 -5.73 3.08 18.15
N ARG A 154 -4.71 3.19 19.00
CA ARG A 154 -4.44 2.30 20.11
C ARG A 154 -4.95 2.85 21.43
#